data_AF-X1P863-F1
#
_entry.id   AF-X1P863-F1
#
_cell.length_a   1.000
_cell.length_b   1.000
_cell.length_c   1.000
_cell.angle_alpha   90.00
_cell.angle_beta   90.00
_cell.angle_gamma   90.00
#
_symmetry.space_group_name_H-M   'P 1'
#
loop_
_entity.id
_entity.type
_entity.pdbx_description
1 polymer ?
#
loop_
_entity_poly.entity_id
_entity_poly.type
_entity_poly.pdbx_seq_one_letter_code
_entity_poly.pdbx_strand_id
1 'polypeptide(L)'
;NITSVEVIKPSVAAIGVVAGEKIELTYGDTLRVNVSFWYRGLAMETTLEGAIGKLHAFPTDWLEVLLKSGTTIDIPESFEFTLYERSVEIPITSDIGPGTDYDLSVSLLDYREAGHPTEVDVIDIVGIPPEYELIQETIYPYAYIYDGDVEVTTATFKTDPFTPAAWMRDKFASKLEEEVRARGGRPLEVKVYVDTTPLFWTNFRIEVVGTPLGAEVASGIAVGIPLWAAILIIALAIIAVIVVATLAI
;
A
#
# COMPACT_ATOMS: atom_id res chain seq x y z
N ASN A 1 -12.96 15.59 8.82
CA ASN A 1 -14.13 15.01 8.13
C ASN A 1 -13.69 14.17 6.95
N ILE A 2 -14.34 13.04 6.71
CA ILE A 2 -14.21 12.30 5.46
C ILE A 2 -15.07 13.03 4.42
N THR A 3 -14.49 13.36 3.28
CA THR A 3 -15.15 14.14 2.21
C THR A 3 -15.59 13.28 1.05
N SER A 4 -14.82 12.25 0.70
CA SER A 4 -15.20 11.24 -0.28
C SER A 4 -14.36 9.98 -0.12
N VAL A 5 -14.87 8.88 -0.67
CA VAL A 5 -14.18 7.58 -0.70
C VAL A 5 -14.19 7.05 -2.13
N GLU A 6 -13.03 6.54 -2.56
CA GLU A 6 -12.81 6.06 -3.92
C GLU A 6 -12.14 4.68 -3.87
N VAL A 7 -12.61 3.76 -4.72
CA VAL A 7 -12.03 2.42 -4.83
C VAL A 7 -11.14 2.37 -6.06
N ILE A 8 -9.85 2.15 -5.86
CA ILE A 8 -8.86 1.96 -6.91
C ILE A 8 -8.71 0.44 -7.12
N LYS A 9 -9.17 -0.05 -8.26
CA LYS A 9 -9.01 -1.47 -8.62
C LYS A 9 -7.74 -1.63 -9.46
N PRO A 10 -6.95 -2.71 -9.27
CA PRO A 10 -5.69 -2.93 -10.00
C PRO A 10 -5.83 -3.09 -11.53
N SER A 11 -7.05 -3.05 -12.09
CA SER A 11 -7.30 -3.14 -13.54
C SER A 11 -8.46 -2.27 -14.05
N VAL A 12 -9.02 -1.38 -13.23
CA VAL A 12 -10.17 -0.52 -13.59
C VAL A 12 -9.96 0.89 -13.05
N ALA A 13 -10.42 1.91 -13.78
CA ALA A 13 -10.42 3.30 -13.31
C ALA A 13 -11.13 3.42 -11.94
N ALA A 14 -10.65 4.33 -11.09
CA ALA A 14 -11.18 4.53 -9.75
C ALA A 14 -12.70 4.79 -9.80
N ILE A 15 -13.45 4.04 -8.99
CA ILE A 15 -14.90 4.20 -8.87
C ILE A 15 -15.15 5.03 -7.62
N GLY A 16 -15.69 6.24 -7.80
CA GLY A 16 -16.14 7.06 -6.67
C GLY A 16 -17.38 6.44 -6.05
N VAL A 17 -17.39 6.31 -4.72
CA VAL A 17 -18.55 5.79 -3.99
C VAL A 17 -19.36 6.94 -3.41
N VAL A 18 -20.69 6.84 -3.51
CA VAL A 18 -21.60 7.83 -2.94
C VAL A 18 -21.58 7.71 -1.42
N ALA A 19 -21.43 8.85 -0.73
CA ALA A 19 -21.43 8.89 0.73
C ALA A 19 -22.71 8.26 1.31
N GLY A 20 -22.55 7.27 2.20
CA GLY A 20 -23.65 6.55 2.85
C GLY A 20 -24.05 5.21 2.21
N GLU A 21 -23.42 4.82 1.10
CA GLU A 21 -23.54 3.45 0.56
C GLU A 21 -22.45 2.54 1.11
N LYS A 22 -22.79 1.27 1.33
CA LYS A 22 -21.80 0.23 1.65
C LYS A 22 -20.84 0.04 0.48
N ILE A 23 -19.55 0.02 0.80
CA ILE A 23 -18.46 -0.15 -0.14
C ILE A 23 -18.08 -1.63 -0.13
N GLU A 24 -18.32 -2.31 -1.25
CA GLU A 24 -17.82 -3.67 -1.45
C GLU A 24 -16.38 -3.63 -1.97
N LEU A 25 -15.46 -4.22 -1.21
CA LEU A 25 -14.04 -4.31 -1.53
C LEU A 25 -13.59 -5.75 -1.70
N THR A 26 -12.65 -5.97 -2.62
CA THR A 26 -12.00 -7.27 -2.82
C THR A 26 -10.50 -7.20 -2.53
N TYR A 27 -9.89 -8.33 -2.20
CA TYR A 27 -8.45 -8.41 -1.96
C TYR A 27 -7.64 -7.90 -3.16
N GLY A 28 -6.71 -6.98 -2.90
CA GLY A 28 -5.92 -6.29 -3.92
C GLY A 28 -6.51 -4.97 -4.42
N ASP A 29 -7.75 -4.62 -4.03
CA ASP A 29 -8.26 -3.26 -4.19
C ASP A 29 -7.54 -2.30 -3.22
N THR A 30 -7.45 -1.03 -3.58
CA THR A 30 -6.96 0.04 -2.71
C THR A 30 -8.10 1.02 -2.43
N LEU A 31 -8.41 1.24 -1.15
CA LEU A 31 -9.37 2.23 -0.72
C LEU A 31 -8.67 3.58 -0.54
N ARG A 32 -9.00 4.56 -1.38
CA ARG A 32 -8.55 5.94 -1.21
C ARG A 32 -9.60 6.74 -0.46
N VAL A 33 -9.21 7.31 0.66
CA VAL A 33 -10.10 8.10 1.53
C VAL A 33 -9.64 9.55 1.48
N ASN A 34 -10.49 10.41 0.95
CA ASN A 34 -10.26 11.85 0.94
C ASN A 34 -10.82 12.46 2.22
N VAL A 35 -10.02 13.30 2.86
CA VAL A 35 -10.38 13.99 4.10
C VAL A 35 -10.11 15.47 3.99
N SER A 36 -10.93 16.24 4.70
CA SER A 36 -10.69 17.65 4.94
C SER A 36 -10.63 17.93 6.44
N PHE A 37 -9.67 18.74 6.85
CA PHE A 37 -9.56 19.20 8.24
C PHE A 37 -9.12 20.66 8.29
N TRP A 38 -9.57 21.35 9.32
CA TRP A 38 -9.14 22.72 9.61
C TRP A 38 -7.87 22.66 10.44
N TYR A 39 -6.87 23.47 10.08
CA TYR A 39 -5.62 23.57 10.82
C TYR A 39 -5.24 25.02 11.09
N ARG A 40 -4.70 25.26 12.28
CA ARG A 40 -4.08 26.51 12.71
C ARG A 40 -2.94 26.19 13.68
N GLY A 41 -1.71 26.54 13.32
CA GLY A 41 -0.52 26.20 14.09
C GLY A 41 0.76 26.43 13.30
N LEU A 42 1.88 26.07 13.93
CA LEU A 42 3.20 26.08 13.29
C LEU A 42 3.28 25.00 12.20
N ALA A 43 4.30 25.03 11.36
CA ALA A 43 4.51 23.93 10.42
C ALA A 43 4.71 22.60 11.17
N MET A 44 4.09 21.53 10.67
CA MET A 44 4.14 20.20 11.27
C MET A 44 4.16 19.14 10.17
N GLU A 45 5.05 18.16 10.33
CA GLU A 45 4.99 16.88 9.63
C GLU A 45 4.19 15.91 10.50
N THR A 46 3.23 15.20 9.92
CA THR A 46 2.43 14.21 10.65
C THR A 46 2.00 13.08 9.74
N THR A 47 1.54 11.97 10.32
CA THR A 47 0.97 10.84 9.58
C THR A 47 -0.55 10.93 9.55
N LEU A 48 -1.12 10.92 8.34
CA LEU A 48 -2.53 10.66 8.11
C LEU A 48 -2.75 9.15 8.05
N GLU A 49 -3.36 8.58 9.08
CA GLU A 49 -3.64 7.16 9.20
C GLU A 49 -5.11 6.87 8.85
N GLY A 50 -5.33 5.98 7.88
CA GLY A 50 -6.62 5.38 7.59
C GLY A 50 -6.68 3.97 8.16
N ALA A 51 -7.76 3.64 8.86
CA ALA A 51 -7.96 2.37 9.54
C ALA A 51 -9.32 1.77 9.20
N ILE A 52 -9.35 0.46 8.94
CA ILE A 52 -10.54 -0.36 8.79
C ILE A 52 -10.62 -1.29 10.00
N GLY A 53 -11.78 -1.35 10.63
CA GLY A 53 -11.94 -2.06 11.89
C GLY A 53 -13.38 -2.36 12.26
N LYS A 54 -13.59 -2.72 13.53
CA LYS A 54 -14.91 -2.85 14.13
C LYS A 54 -15.05 -1.95 15.34
N LEU A 55 -16.06 -1.10 15.34
CA LEU A 55 -16.36 -0.14 16.37
C LEU A 55 -17.14 -0.84 17.47
N HIS A 56 -16.53 -0.91 18.64
CA HIS A 56 -17.13 -1.46 19.84
C HIS A 56 -17.67 -0.31 20.68
N ALA A 57 -18.98 -0.27 20.89
CA ALA A 57 -19.64 0.79 21.66
C ALA A 57 -19.71 0.50 23.18
N PHE A 58 -19.19 -0.63 23.65
CA PHE A 58 -19.25 -1.03 25.05
C PHE A 58 -17.94 -1.72 25.48
N PRO A 59 -17.33 -1.36 26.63
CA PRO A 59 -17.79 -0.41 27.67
C PRO A 59 -17.52 1.07 27.37
N THR A 60 -16.74 1.37 26.33
CA THR A 60 -16.46 2.70 25.79
C THR A 60 -16.32 2.57 24.28
N ASP A 61 -16.55 3.64 23.51
CA ASP A 61 -16.34 3.60 22.07
C ASP A 61 -14.85 3.40 21.74
N TRP A 62 -14.50 2.29 21.08
CA TRP A 62 -13.17 2.05 20.56
C TRP A 62 -13.22 1.26 19.25
N LEU A 63 -12.32 1.59 18.33
CA LEU A 63 -12.18 0.85 17.08
C LEU A 63 -11.16 -0.27 17.27
N GLU A 64 -11.61 -1.51 17.09
CA GLU A 64 -10.71 -2.65 16.87
C GLU A 64 -10.12 -2.51 15.47
N VAL A 65 -8.90 -1.98 15.39
CA VAL A 65 -8.19 -1.79 14.13
C VAL A 65 -7.73 -3.15 13.61
N LEU A 66 -8.27 -3.56 12.47
CA LEU A 66 -7.93 -4.82 11.81
C LEU A 66 -6.95 -4.60 10.65
N LEU A 67 -7.08 -3.47 9.97
CA LEU A 67 -6.18 -3.07 8.88
C LEU A 67 -5.95 -1.57 8.95
N LYS A 68 -4.73 -1.12 8.71
CA LYS A 68 -4.40 0.30 8.70
C LYS A 68 -3.26 0.64 7.75
N SER A 69 -3.27 1.86 7.24
CA SER A 69 -2.25 2.41 6.38
C SER A 69 -2.05 3.89 6.69
N GLY A 70 -0.82 4.38 6.54
CA GLY A 70 -0.45 5.75 6.86
C GLY A 70 0.23 6.44 5.69
N THR A 71 0.01 7.74 5.55
CA THR A 71 0.75 8.60 4.62
C THR A 71 1.30 9.80 5.37
N THR A 72 2.61 10.02 5.29
CA THR A 72 3.24 11.23 5.84
C THR A 72 2.79 12.44 5.03
N ILE A 73 2.34 13.47 5.74
CA ILE A 73 1.90 14.73 5.15
C ILE A 73 2.58 15.91 5.83
N ASP A 74 2.94 16.88 5.00
CA ASP A 74 3.40 18.18 5.47
C ASP A 74 2.22 19.16 5.56
N ILE A 75 2.06 19.75 6.74
CA ILE A 75 1.10 20.81 7.01
C ILE A 75 1.89 22.11 7.22
N PRO A 76 1.76 23.09 6.32
CA PRO A 76 2.47 24.35 6.46
C PRO A 76 1.89 25.19 7.62
N GLU A 77 2.72 26.09 8.13
CA GLU A 77 2.33 27.05 9.15
C GLU A 77 1.12 27.87 8.70
N SER A 78 0.14 28.02 9.60
CA SER A 78 -1.06 28.80 9.38
C SER A 78 -1.51 29.46 10.66
N PHE A 79 -1.52 30.80 10.67
CA PHE A 79 -2.02 31.59 11.81
C PHE A 79 -3.54 31.78 11.80
N GLU A 80 -4.17 31.53 10.65
CA GLU A 80 -5.62 31.48 10.49
C GLU A 80 -6.08 30.02 10.35
N PHE A 81 -7.36 29.74 10.60
CA PHE A 81 -7.91 28.42 10.29
C PHE A 81 -7.96 28.23 8.77
N THR A 82 -7.09 27.36 8.28
CA THR A 82 -7.01 27.00 6.86
C THR A 82 -7.54 25.59 6.66
N LEU A 83 -8.38 25.40 5.64
CA LEU A 83 -8.90 24.08 5.26
C LEU A 83 -7.84 23.36 4.42
N TYR A 84 -7.44 22.17 4.85
CA TYR A 84 -6.57 21.30 4.09
C TYR A 84 -7.33 20.07 3.62
N GLU A 85 -7.10 19.70 2.36
CA GLU A 85 -7.58 18.45 1.77
C GLU A 85 -6.39 17.51 1.55
N ARG A 86 -6.53 16.27 2.02
CA ARG A 86 -5.53 15.21 1.91
C ARG A 86 -6.22 13.88 1.63
N SER A 87 -5.45 12.91 1.18
CA SER A 87 -5.94 11.55 0.94
C SER A 87 -5.00 10.53 1.58
N VAL A 88 -5.57 9.41 1.99
CA VAL A 88 -4.83 8.23 2.46
C VAL A 88 -5.31 7.02 1.69
N GLU A 89 -4.37 6.14 1.32
CA GLU A 89 -4.64 4.92 0.58
C GLU A 89 -4.47 3.71 1.50
N ILE A 90 -5.51 2.88 1.61
CA ILE A 90 -5.56 1.67 2.42
C ILE A 90 -5.64 0.47 1.46
N PRO A 91 -4.53 -0.27 1.24
CA PRO A 91 -4.55 -1.48 0.42
C PRO A 91 -5.26 -2.61 1.15
N ILE A 92 -6.20 -3.29 0.50
CA ILE A 92 -6.95 -4.41 1.08
C ILE A 92 -6.12 -5.69 0.98
N THR A 93 -5.55 -6.11 2.11
CA THR A 93 -4.66 -7.29 2.23
C THR A 93 -5.37 -8.45 2.93
N SER A 94 -4.70 -9.61 2.97
CA SER A 94 -5.15 -10.79 3.72
C SER A 94 -5.17 -10.60 5.24
N ASP A 95 -4.66 -9.48 5.76
CA ASP A 95 -4.63 -9.21 7.21
C ASP A 95 -6.03 -8.94 7.77
N ILE A 96 -6.97 -8.59 6.89
CA ILE A 96 -8.40 -8.48 7.21
C ILE A 96 -9.19 -9.61 6.54
N GLY A 97 -10.01 -10.29 7.32
CA GLY A 97 -10.86 -11.37 6.83
C GLY A 97 -12.03 -10.86 5.98
N PRO A 98 -12.70 -11.76 5.22
CA PRO A 98 -13.95 -11.41 4.58
C PRO A 98 -15.01 -11.19 5.67
N GLY A 99 -15.89 -10.23 5.45
CA GLY A 99 -16.88 -9.85 6.45
C GLY A 99 -17.69 -8.65 6.02
N THR A 100 -18.80 -8.46 6.72
CA THR A 100 -19.64 -7.27 6.61
C THR A 100 -19.42 -6.37 7.82
N ASP A 101 -19.88 -5.14 7.67
CA ASP A 101 -20.01 -4.18 8.75
C ASP A 101 -18.67 -3.76 9.34
N TYR A 102 -17.69 -3.52 8.45
CA TYR A 102 -16.46 -2.86 8.82
C TYR A 102 -16.65 -1.34 8.83
N ASP A 103 -16.02 -0.73 9.83
CA ASP A 103 -16.01 0.71 10.05
C ASP A 103 -14.72 1.31 9.50
N LEU A 104 -14.83 2.54 8.99
CA LEU A 104 -13.71 3.30 8.46
C LEU A 104 -13.39 4.46 9.38
N SER A 105 -12.15 4.58 9.82
CA SER A 105 -11.68 5.72 10.62
C SER A 105 -10.45 6.36 10.00
N VAL A 106 -10.35 7.68 10.11
CA VAL A 106 -9.16 8.44 9.68
C VAL A 106 -8.69 9.34 10.81
N SER A 107 -7.38 9.35 11.03
CA SER A 107 -6.74 10.02 12.17
C SER A 107 -5.45 10.72 11.77
N LEU A 108 -5.21 11.91 12.33
CA LEU A 108 -3.88 12.53 12.33
C LEU A 108 -3.18 12.15 13.63
N LEU A 109 -2.06 11.43 13.54
CA LEU A 109 -1.41 10.88 14.73
C LEU A 109 -0.88 11.97 15.69
N ASP A 110 -0.30 13.04 15.13
CA ASP A 110 0.33 14.12 15.92
C ASP A 110 -0.60 15.33 16.12
N TYR A 111 -1.81 15.28 15.54
CA TYR A 111 -2.80 16.34 15.66
C TYR A 111 -4.19 15.81 16.04
N ARG A 112 -4.28 15.24 17.25
CA ARG A 112 -5.51 14.64 17.79
C ARG A 112 -6.69 15.62 17.92
N GLU A 113 -6.42 16.93 17.99
CA GLU A 113 -7.46 17.97 18.01
C GLU A 113 -8.32 18.00 16.73
N ALA A 114 -7.81 17.49 15.60
CA ALA A 114 -8.60 17.31 14.38
C ALA A 114 -9.70 16.24 14.51
N GLY A 115 -9.71 15.48 15.61
CA GLY A 115 -10.64 14.39 15.84
C GLY A 115 -10.31 13.14 15.04
N HIS A 116 -11.20 12.16 15.16
CA HIS A 116 -11.09 10.83 14.57
C HIS A 116 -12.40 10.49 13.84
N PRO A 117 -12.71 11.15 12.70
CA PRO A 117 -13.92 10.86 11.93
C PRO A 117 -14.00 9.37 11.65
N THR A 118 -15.13 8.77 12.03
CA THR A 118 -15.40 7.34 11.88
C THR A 118 -16.75 7.17 11.20
N GLU A 119 -16.76 6.50 10.06
CA GLU A 119 -17.96 6.07 9.37
C GLU A 119 -18.27 4.63 9.77
N VAL A 120 -19.51 4.39 10.20
CA VAL A 120 -19.93 3.12 10.79
C VAL A 120 -20.62 2.26 9.73
N ASP A 121 -20.29 0.98 9.66
CA ASP A 121 -20.92 -0.01 8.80
C ASP A 121 -20.91 0.38 7.31
N VAL A 122 -19.72 0.76 6.81
CA VAL A 122 -19.54 1.29 5.45
C VAL A 122 -18.72 0.39 4.54
N ILE A 123 -18.05 -0.65 5.05
CA ILE A 123 -17.19 -1.53 4.25
C ILE A 123 -17.62 -2.98 4.39
N ASP A 124 -17.81 -3.65 3.25
CA ASP A 124 -17.93 -5.09 3.14
C ASP A 124 -16.71 -5.63 2.39
N ILE A 125 -16.05 -6.65 2.92
CA ILE A 125 -14.91 -7.33 2.28
C ILE A 125 -15.38 -8.68 1.78
N VAL A 126 -15.33 -8.86 0.46
CA VAL A 126 -15.80 -10.05 -0.24
C VAL A 126 -14.69 -10.74 -1.00
N GLY A 127 -14.91 -12.03 -1.29
CA GLY A 127 -13.94 -12.90 -1.93
C GLY A 127 -13.23 -13.84 -0.94
N ILE A 128 -12.30 -14.62 -1.47
CA ILE A 128 -11.50 -15.55 -0.69
C ILE A 128 -10.17 -14.85 -0.39
N PRO A 129 -9.73 -14.76 0.88
CA PRO A 129 -8.43 -14.19 1.21
C PRO A 129 -7.32 -14.93 0.46
N PRO A 130 -6.36 -14.22 -0.13
CA PRO A 130 -5.28 -14.85 -0.87
C PRO A 130 -4.37 -15.64 0.08
N GLU A 131 -4.13 -16.91 -0.24
CA GLU A 131 -3.18 -17.76 0.45
C GLU A 131 -1.81 -17.67 -0.23
N TYR A 132 -0.96 -16.79 0.32
CA TYR A 132 0.39 -16.54 -0.16
C TYR A 132 1.39 -17.56 0.40
N GLU A 133 1.93 -18.40 -0.48
CA GLU A 133 3.04 -19.30 -0.17
C GLU A 133 4.38 -18.66 -0.55
N LEU A 134 5.35 -18.64 0.36
CA LEU A 134 6.70 -18.16 0.07
C LEU A 134 7.40 -19.12 -0.89
N ILE A 135 7.70 -18.65 -2.10
CA ILE A 135 8.38 -19.44 -3.14
C ILE A 135 9.87 -19.09 -3.27
N GLN A 136 10.26 -17.90 -2.80
CA GLN A 136 11.65 -17.47 -2.78
C GLN A 136 11.90 -16.45 -1.69
N GLU A 137 13.02 -16.62 -1.00
CA GLU A 137 13.61 -15.63 -0.12
C GLU A 137 15.08 -15.46 -0.53
N THR A 138 15.51 -14.22 -0.72
CA THR A 138 16.91 -13.88 -1.04
C THR A 138 17.37 -12.83 -0.04
N ILE A 139 18.32 -13.22 0.81
CA ILE A 139 18.97 -12.34 1.79
C ILE A 139 20.31 -11.91 1.22
N TYR A 140 20.51 -10.60 1.08
CA TYR A 140 21.74 -10.06 0.51
C TYR A 140 22.86 -10.02 1.55
N PRO A 141 24.13 -10.22 1.16
CA PRO A 141 25.25 -10.20 2.10
C PRO A 141 25.35 -8.94 2.96
N TYR A 142 24.89 -7.80 2.43
CA TYR A 142 24.89 -6.53 3.15
C TYR A 142 23.90 -6.52 4.33
N ALA A 143 22.83 -7.33 4.29
CA ALA A 143 21.86 -7.44 5.38
C ALA A 143 22.48 -7.94 6.69
N TYR A 144 23.50 -8.79 6.63
CA TYR A 144 24.15 -9.32 7.84
C TYR A 144 25.02 -8.29 8.58
N ILE A 145 25.38 -7.19 7.92
CA ILE A 145 26.27 -6.16 8.47
C ILE A 145 25.60 -4.79 8.56
N TYR A 146 24.35 -4.68 8.10
CA TYR A 146 23.59 -3.44 8.14
C TYR A 146 22.90 -3.32 9.50
N ASP A 147 23.17 -2.23 10.19
CA ASP A 147 22.58 -1.86 11.48
C ASP A 147 22.02 -0.45 11.32
N GLY A 148 20.72 -0.36 11.01
CA GLY A 148 20.02 0.88 10.68
C GLY A 148 18.54 0.62 10.38
N ASP A 149 17.77 1.69 10.21
CA ASP A 149 16.35 1.61 9.85
C ASP A 149 16.16 0.92 8.49
N VAL A 150 15.02 0.27 8.28
CA VAL A 150 14.71 -0.43 7.03
C VAL A 150 13.42 0.08 6.43
N GLU A 151 13.36 0.11 5.10
CA GLU A 151 12.15 0.40 4.35
C GLU A 151 11.63 -0.90 3.75
N VAL A 152 10.39 -1.26 4.08
CA VAL A 152 9.70 -2.44 3.53
C VAL A 152 8.71 -1.96 2.48
N THR A 153 8.91 -2.38 1.24
CA THR A 153 8.00 -2.09 0.13
C THR A 153 7.40 -3.37 -0.40
N THR A 154 6.07 -3.42 -0.47
CA THR A 154 5.33 -4.56 -1.01
C THR A 154 4.62 -4.17 -2.30
N ALA A 155 4.63 -5.05 -3.31
CA ALA A 155 3.74 -4.95 -4.46
C ALA A 155 3.18 -6.30 -4.86
N THR A 156 2.05 -6.26 -5.55
CA THR A 156 1.40 -7.43 -6.13
C THR A 156 1.44 -7.34 -7.65
N PHE A 157 1.79 -8.45 -8.30
CA PHE A 157 1.90 -8.57 -9.75
C PHE A 157 1.08 -9.75 -10.25
N LYS A 158 0.15 -9.50 -11.18
CA LYS A 158 -0.74 -10.52 -11.73
C LYS A 158 -0.19 -11.07 -13.05
N THR A 159 -0.15 -12.40 -13.18
CA THR A 159 0.24 -13.10 -14.41
C THR A 159 -0.84 -14.10 -14.84
N ASP A 160 -0.67 -14.67 -16.03
CA ASP A 160 -1.41 -15.86 -16.44
C ASP A 160 -1.01 -17.09 -15.57
N PRO A 161 -1.86 -18.13 -15.52
CA PRO A 161 -1.63 -19.28 -14.65
C PRO A 161 -0.53 -20.23 -15.17
N PHE A 162 -0.01 -20.00 -16.39
CA PHE A 162 1.00 -20.85 -17.01
C PHE A 162 2.41 -20.27 -16.91
N THR A 163 2.57 -18.99 -16.52
CA THR A 163 3.88 -18.41 -16.21
C THR A 163 4.52 -19.19 -15.05
N PRO A 164 5.64 -19.92 -15.27
CA PRO A 164 6.23 -20.72 -14.21
C PRO A 164 6.76 -19.82 -13.09
N ALA A 165 6.40 -20.13 -11.85
CA ALA A 165 6.88 -19.39 -10.67
C ALA A 165 8.43 -19.28 -10.63
N ALA A 166 9.13 -20.34 -11.04
CA ALA A 166 10.60 -20.36 -11.15
C ALA A 166 11.16 -19.42 -12.23
N TRP A 167 10.43 -19.21 -13.33
CA TRP A 167 10.81 -18.23 -14.34
C TRP A 167 10.65 -16.81 -13.81
N MET A 168 9.55 -16.55 -13.08
CA MET A 168 9.29 -15.23 -12.52
C MET A 168 10.34 -14.87 -11.46
N ARG A 169 10.66 -15.85 -10.63
CA ARG A 169 11.73 -15.80 -9.62
C ARG A 169 13.04 -15.19 -10.14
N ASP A 170 13.62 -15.81 -11.17
CA ASP A 170 14.97 -15.46 -11.64
C ASP A 170 14.99 -14.13 -12.41
N LYS A 171 13.92 -13.83 -13.18
CA LYS A 171 13.81 -12.57 -13.93
C LYS A 171 13.51 -11.39 -13.01
N PHE A 172 12.66 -11.58 -12.01
CA PHE A 172 12.33 -10.53 -11.05
C PHE A 172 13.55 -10.14 -10.22
N ALA A 173 14.21 -11.11 -9.57
CA ALA A 173 15.39 -10.84 -8.74
C ALA A 173 16.50 -10.13 -9.53
N SER A 174 16.79 -10.61 -10.76
CA SER A 174 17.81 -10.00 -11.61
C SER A 174 17.47 -8.55 -12.01
N LYS A 175 16.20 -8.25 -12.32
CA LYS A 175 15.79 -6.90 -12.72
C LYS A 175 15.66 -5.95 -11.54
N LEU A 176 15.16 -6.43 -10.41
CA LEU A 176 15.15 -5.65 -9.18
C LEU A 176 16.57 -5.24 -8.78
N GLU A 177 17.53 -6.18 -8.77
CA GLU A 177 18.92 -5.86 -8.44
C GLU A 177 19.56 -4.83 -9.38
N GLU A 178 19.29 -4.94 -10.68
CA GLU A 178 19.78 -4.01 -11.70
C GLU A 178 19.25 -2.60 -11.42
N GLU A 179 17.94 -2.46 -11.20
CA GLU A 179 17.26 -1.18 -10.96
C GLU A 179 17.64 -0.55 -9.61
N VAL A 180 17.78 -1.38 -8.56
CA VAL A 180 18.22 -0.93 -7.24
C VAL A 180 19.66 -0.41 -7.31
N ARG A 181 20.56 -1.15 -7.97
CA ARG A 181 21.97 -0.74 -8.14
C ARG A 181 22.11 0.52 -8.98
N ALA A 182 21.33 0.64 -10.05
CA ALA A 182 21.33 1.83 -10.91
C ALA A 182 20.95 3.11 -10.14
N ARG A 183 20.11 2.98 -9.11
CA ARG A 183 19.68 4.09 -8.25
C ARG A 183 20.41 4.14 -6.91
N GLY A 184 21.58 3.52 -6.81
CA GLY A 184 22.43 3.59 -5.61
C GLY A 184 21.86 2.92 -4.36
N GLY A 185 20.73 2.21 -4.48
CA GLY A 185 20.12 1.49 -3.38
C GLY A 185 20.83 0.18 -3.07
N ARG A 186 20.56 -0.36 -1.88
CA ARG A 186 21.03 -1.68 -1.47
C ARG A 186 19.85 -2.51 -0.97
N PRO A 187 19.48 -3.59 -1.68
CA PRO A 187 18.47 -4.49 -1.17
C PRO A 187 19.09 -5.29 -0.01
N LEU A 188 18.32 -5.47 1.05
CA LEU A 188 18.69 -6.27 2.22
C LEU A 188 18.05 -7.65 2.11
N GLU A 189 16.77 -7.69 1.76
CA GLU A 189 16.01 -8.91 1.64
C GLU A 189 14.92 -8.77 0.56
N VAL A 190 14.68 -9.83 -0.19
CA VAL A 190 13.58 -9.92 -1.17
C VAL A 190 12.84 -11.23 -0.94
N LYS A 191 11.54 -11.13 -0.70
CA LYS A 191 10.63 -12.27 -0.56
C LYS A 191 9.61 -12.25 -1.68
N VAL A 192 9.44 -13.38 -2.36
CA VAL A 192 8.43 -13.55 -3.40
C VAL A 192 7.47 -14.65 -2.94
N TYR A 193 6.20 -14.29 -2.90
CA TYR A 193 5.10 -15.16 -2.55
C TYR A 193 4.23 -15.40 -3.78
N VAL A 194 3.64 -16.59 -3.87
CA VAL A 194 2.63 -16.92 -4.86
C VAL A 194 1.28 -17.12 -4.18
N ASP A 195 0.24 -16.49 -4.70
CA ASP A 195 -1.14 -16.72 -4.30
C ASP A 195 -1.61 -18.04 -4.92
N THR A 196 -1.93 -19.02 -4.08
CA THR A 196 -2.36 -20.36 -4.51
C THR A 196 -3.88 -20.47 -4.71
N THR A 197 -4.62 -19.40 -4.39
CA THR A 197 -6.10 -19.36 -4.42
C THR A 197 -6.70 -19.27 -5.83
N PRO A 198 -6.19 -18.41 -6.75
CA PRO A 198 -6.84 -18.20 -8.03
C PRO A 198 -6.52 -19.35 -9.01
N LEU A 199 -7.55 -19.83 -9.72
CA LEU A 199 -7.43 -20.95 -10.66
C LEU A 199 -7.08 -20.51 -12.10
N PHE A 200 -7.35 -19.26 -12.44
CA PHE A 200 -7.27 -18.75 -13.82
C PHE A 200 -6.23 -17.64 -14.01
N TRP A 201 -5.50 -17.29 -12.96
CA TRP A 201 -4.36 -16.36 -12.96
C TRP A 201 -3.49 -16.65 -11.75
N THR A 202 -2.31 -16.07 -11.70
CA THR A 202 -1.41 -16.18 -10.55
C THR A 202 -1.09 -14.77 -10.05
N ASN A 203 -1.27 -14.51 -8.76
CA ASN A 203 -0.79 -13.27 -8.15
C ASN A 203 0.54 -13.55 -7.45
N PHE A 204 1.57 -12.80 -7.80
CA PHE A 204 2.82 -12.79 -7.06
C PHE A 204 2.85 -11.58 -6.14
N ARG A 205 3.04 -11.80 -4.84
CA ARG A 205 3.34 -10.73 -3.89
C ARG A 205 4.83 -10.67 -3.69
N ILE A 206 5.41 -9.49 -3.84
CA ILE A 206 6.84 -9.27 -3.69
C ILE A 206 7.02 -8.27 -2.56
N GLU A 207 7.80 -8.66 -1.57
CA GLU A 207 8.24 -7.82 -0.47
C GLU A 207 9.74 -7.56 -0.61
N VAL A 208 10.11 -6.29 -0.59
CA VAL A 208 11.50 -5.84 -0.67
C VAL A 208 11.83 -5.06 0.58
N VAL A 209 12.82 -5.53 1.32
CA VAL A 209 13.42 -4.83 2.46
C VAL A 209 14.71 -4.18 1.98
N GLY A 210 14.79 -2.87 2.15
CA GLY A 210 15.89 -2.07 1.65
C GLY A 210 16.39 -1.07 2.67
N THR A 211 17.60 -0.56 2.45
CA THR A 211 18.08 0.62 3.18
C THR A 211 17.25 1.85 2.81
N PRO A 212 16.95 2.78 3.74
CA PRO A 212 16.24 4.02 3.43
C PRO A 212 17.04 4.81 2.38
N LEU A 213 16.38 5.21 1.30
CA LEU A 213 17.02 5.99 0.23
C LEU A 213 16.52 7.43 0.33
N GLY A 214 17.37 8.30 0.89
CA GLY A 214 17.04 9.72 1.08
C GLY A 214 16.74 10.45 -0.24
N ALA A 215 16.01 11.56 -0.14
CA ALA A 215 15.52 12.37 -1.25
C ALA A 215 16.60 12.85 -2.27
N GLU A 216 17.88 12.78 -1.92
CA GLU A 216 19.00 13.24 -2.76
C GLU A 216 19.26 12.37 -4.01
N VAL A 217 18.68 11.17 -4.09
CA VAL A 217 18.87 10.27 -5.25
C VAL A 217 17.82 10.49 -6.36
N ALA A 218 16.85 11.40 -6.15
CA ALA A 218 15.70 11.62 -7.01
C ALA A 218 15.99 12.51 -8.24
N SER A 219 16.97 12.14 -9.07
CA SER A 219 17.07 12.67 -10.43
C SER A 219 16.04 11.95 -11.32
N GLY A 220 14.81 12.47 -11.40
CA GLY A 220 13.81 12.06 -12.39
C GLY A 220 12.64 11.20 -11.90
N ILE A 221 12.45 11.06 -10.58
CA ILE A 221 11.30 10.38 -9.98
C ILE A 221 10.24 11.42 -9.59
N ALA A 222 8.97 11.11 -9.82
CA ALA A 222 7.86 11.96 -9.43
C ALA A 222 7.93 12.25 -7.93
N VAL A 223 7.87 13.55 -7.58
CA VAL A 223 7.87 14.03 -6.19
C VAL A 223 6.70 13.37 -5.44
N GLY A 224 7.00 12.64 -4.37
CA GLY A 224 6.00 12.03 -3.48
C GLY A 224 5.87 10.50 -3.51
N ILE A 225 6.58 9.78 -4.39
CA ILE A 225 6.62 8.30 -4.37
C ILE A 225 7.88 7.83 -3.61
N PRO A 226 7.77 6.98 -2.58
CA PRO A 226 8.94 6.37 -1.93
C PRO A 226 9.85 5.71 -2.97
N LEU A 227 11.17 5.94 -2.89
CA LEU A 227 12.11 5.55 -3.95
C LEU A 227 12.05 4.05 -4.24
N TRP A 228 11.84 3.23 -3.20
CA TRP A 228 11.68 1.78 -3.32
C TRP A 228 10.40 1.40 -4.07
N ALA A 229 9.29 2.08 -3.83
CA ALA A 229 8.06 1.90 -4.60
C ALA A 229 8.28 2.23 -6.09
N ALA A 230 9.01 3.31 -6.40
CA ALA A 230 9.35 3.66 -7.79
C ALA A 230 10.25 2.61 -8.46
N ILE A 231 11.27 2.11 -7.76
CA ILE A 231 12.15 1.03 -8.24
C ILE A 231 11.34 -0.23 -8.53
N LEU A 232 10.46 -0.61 -7.60
CA LEU A 232 9.62 -1.80 -7.70
C LEU A 232 8.67 -1.70 -8.90
N ILE A 233 8.01 -0.55 -9.10
CA ILE A 233 7.12 -0.31 -10.24
C ILE A 233 7.88 -0.45 -11.57
N ILE A 234 9.09 0.10 -11.68
CA ILE A 234 9.88 0.02 -12.91
C ILE A 234 10.31 -1.42 -13.20
N ALA A 235 10.79 -2.14 -12.18
CA ALA A 235 11.14 -3.55 -12.33
C ALA A 235 9.93 -4.39 -12.79
N LEU A 236 8.76 -4.17 -12.18
CA LEU A 236 7.52 -4.85 -12.55
C LEU A 236 7.03 -4.48 -13.96
N ALA A 237 7.17 -3.24 -14.38
CA ALA A 237 6.80 -2.80 -15.73
C ALA A 237 7.68 -3.49 -16.81
N ILE A 238 8.99 -3.58 -16.58
CA ILE A 238 9.92 -4.28 -17.47
C ILE A 238 9.54 -5.76 -17.56
N ILE A 239 9.21 -6.37 -16.43
CA ILE A 239 8.77 -7.77 -16.35
C ILE A 239 7.48 -8.00 -17.13
N ALA A 240 6.49 -7.12 -16.97
CA ALA A 240 5.23 -7.21 -17.70
C ALA A 240 5.48 -7.22 -19.22
N VAL A 241 6.37 -6.35 -19.70
CA VAL A 241 6.76 -6.31 -21.12
C VAL A 241 7.43 -7.62 -21.55
N ILE A 242 8.32 -8.19 -20.71
CA ILE A 242 8.97 -9.47 -21.01
C ILE A 242 7.93 -10.60 -21.09
N VAL A 243 7.02 -10.70 -20.12
CA VAL A 243 5.96 -11.73 -20.09
C VAL A 243 5.12 -11.66 -21.36
N VAL A 244 4.65 -10.46 -21.73
CA VAL A 244 3.86 -10.24 -22.95
C VAL A 244 4.65 -10.63 -24.19
N ALA A 245 5.93 -10.27 -24.28
CA ALA A 245 6.79 -10.62 -25.41
C ALA A 245 7.05 -12.13 -25.52
N THR A 246 7.18 -12.84 -24.38
CA THR A 246 7.38 -14.30 -24.36
C THR A 246 6.12 -15.10 -24.65
N LEU A 247 4.94 -14.59 -24.28
CA LEU A 247 3.65 -15.24 -24.56
C LEU A 247 3.14 -14.99 -25.99
N ALA A 248 3.68 -13.99 -26.68
CA ALA A 248 3.33 -13.66 -28.07
C ALA A 248 4.07 -14.51 -29.12
N ILE A 249 4.93 -15.44 -28.70
CA ILE A 249 5.72 -16.37 -29.54
C ILE A 249 5.15 -17.78 -29.37
#